data_AF-A0A2D7NFW6-F1
#
_entry.id   AF-A0A2D7NFW6-F1
#
_cell.length_a   1.000
_cell.length_b   1.000
_cell.length_c   1.000
_cell.angle_alpha   90.00
_cell.angle_beta   90.00
_cell.angle_gamma   90.00
#
_symmetry.space_group_name_H-M   'P 1'
#
loop_
_entity.id
_entity.type
_entity.pdbx_description
1 polymer ?
#
loop_
_entity_poly.entity_id
_entity_poly.type
_entity_poly.pdbx_seq_one_letter_code
_entity_poly.pdbx_strand_id
1 'polypeptide(L)'
;SDSLWAQALEPLENEVEMNGDRTSIVGLVAGDPDYRATYEALFGPLSVPELSTVVGEAACPERGGGSSERARRWSELPSATREGINEVFVNLGKSIGAYQRRLNSAEAPFDHFVESAASGTYQPVSGFSDAQVRGLGLFSGVAGCWECHAGPMITTGEFHNIGVPPVGGGMPTDSGRFAGAGIVKRDPFNAAGVHSDDPDSARGRLVRTLIESPENWGRFRTPSLREVSRTAPYMHEGRFETLEEVVRFYSTLEGAVQLDHHQELVLEPLGLSDQEVSDLVSFLEALDGQPLEPEFAKAPVVAP
;
A
#
# COMPACT_ATOMS: atom_id res chain seq x y z
N SER A 1 6.01 -4.54 3.20
CA SER A 1 5.10 -5.61 3.64
C SER A 1 4.61 -6.44 2.44
N ASP A 2 4.24 -7.69 2.66
CA ASP A 2 3.71 -8.63 1.66
C ASP A 2 2.18 -8.84 1.74
N SER A 3 1.53 -8.40 2.81
CA SER A 3 0.09 -8.58 3.05
C SER A 3 -0.53 -7.38 3.80
N LEU A 4 -1.85 -7.22 3.71
CA LEU A 4 -2.55 -6.13 4.41
C LEU A 4 -2.36 -6.21 5.93
N TRP A 5 -2.46 -7.40 6.50
CA TRP A 5 -2.34 -7.56 7.95
C TRP A 5 -0.93 -7.24 8.44
N ALA A 6 0.10 -7.66 7.69
CA ALA A 6 1.48 -7.36 8.01
C ALA A 6 1.77 -5.86 7.83
N GLN A 7 1.21 -5.24 6.79
CA GLN A 7 1.40 -3.81 6.54
C GLN A 7 0.77 -2.96 7.65
N ALA A 8 -0.40 -3.34 8.14
CA ALA A 8 -1.09 -2.63 9.22
C ALA A 8 -0.29 -2.52 10.52
N LEU A 9 0.71 -3.38 10.72
CA LEU A 9 1.57 -3.37 11.91
C LEU A 9 2.70 -2.35 11.82
N GLU A 10 3.15 -2.02 10.60
CA GLU A 10 4.33 -1.17 10.37
C GLU A 10 4.16 0.24 10.93
N PRO A 11 3.07 0.98 10.61
CA PRO A 11 2.93 2.36 11.07
C PRO A 11 2.81 2.49 12.58
N LEU A 12 2.32 1.44 13.25
CA LEU A 12 2.10 1.42 14.70
C LEU A 12 3.40 1.59 15.49
N GLU A 13 4.54 1.11 14.97
CA GLU A 13 5.85 1.15 15.65
C GLU A 13 6.86 2.13 14.99
N ASN A 14 6.51 2.68 13.83
CA ASN A 14 7.39 3.56 13.06
C ASN A 14 7.51 4.96 13.71
N GLU A 15 8.73 5.41 13.96
CA GLU A 15 9.05 6.65 14.67
C GLU A 15 8.56 7.92 13.97
N VAL A 16 8.44 7.89 12.64
CA VAL A 16 7.95 9.03 11.84
C VAL A 16 6.46 8.93 11.51
N GLU A 17 5.78 7.87 11.95
CA GLU A 17 4.34 7.68 11.77
C GLU A 17 3.61 7.75 13.14
N MET A 18 3.19 6.61 13.71
CA MET A 18 2.45 6.62 14.98
C MET A 18 3.36 6.56 16.20
N ASN A 19 4.63 6.17 16.03
CA ASN A 19 5.65 6.10 17.07
C ASN A 19 5.19 5.38 18.36
N GLY A 20 4.37 4.34 18.19
CA GLY A 20 3.89 3.51 19.28
C GLY A 20 4.83 2.34 19.60
N ASP A 21 4.34 1.46 20.46
CA ASP A 21 5.03 0.23 20.86
C ASP A 21 4.04 -0.90 21.16
N ARG A 22 4.51 -2.14 21.02
CA ARG A 22 3.72 -3.36 21.24
C ARG A 22 3.09 -3.44 22.64
N THR A 23 3.84 -3.11 23.69
CA THR A 23 3.32 -3.22 25.07
C THR A 23 2.20 -2.22 25.36
N SER A 24 2.27 -1.01 24.83
CA SER A 24 1.21 -0.01 24.94
C SER A 24 -0.05 -0.45 24.19
N ILE A 25 0.09 -1.07 23.02
CA ILE A 25 -1.04 -1.62 22.24
C ILE A 25 -1.71 -2.77 23.00
N VAL A 26 -0.93 -3.70 23.56
CA VAL A 26 -1.47 -4.76 24.43
C VAL A 26 -2.14 -4.16 25.66
N GLY A 27 -1.56 -3.10 26.25
CA GLY A 27 -2.16 -2.35 27.36
C GLY A 27 -3.51 -1.75 27.01
N LEU A 28 -3.67 -1.20 25.80
CA LEU A 28 -4.95 -0.68 25.32
C LEU A 28 -6.00 -1.78 25.21
N VAL A 29 -5.67 -2.91 24.57
CA VAL A 29 -6.58 -4.06 24.43
C VAL A 29 -6.94 -4.65 25.80
N ALA A 30 -5.99 -4.71 26.72
CA ALA A 30 -6.19 -5.27 28.06
C ALA A 30 -6.97 -4.35 29.01
N GLY A 31 -6.75 -3.04 28.88
CA GLY A 31 -7.23 -2.01 29.80
C GLY A 31 -8.64 -1.52 29.48
N ASP A 32 -9.06 -1.56 28.22
CA ASP A 32 -10.41 -1.19 27.80
C ASP A 32 -11.34 -2.43 27.83
N PRO A 33 -12.43 -2.43 28.61
CA PRO A 33 -13.34 -3.57 28.72
C PRO A 33 -13.99 -4.00 27.40
N ASP A 34 -14.29 -3.04 26.51
CA ASP A 34 -14.96 -3.31 25.23
C ASP A 34 -13.97 -3.90 24.23
N TYR A 35 -12.74 -3.37 24.16
CA TYR A 35 -11.67 -3.97 23.35
C TYR A 35 -11.31 -5.36 23.85
N ARG A 36 -11.18 -5.55 25.16
CA ARG A 36 -10.88 -6.86 25.73
C ARG A 36 -11.97 -7.87 25.40
N ALA A 37 -13.24 -7.53 25.63
CA ALA A 37 -14.36 -8.41 25.34
C ALA A 37 -14.44 -8.76 23.84
N THR A 38 -14.24 -7.76 22.97
CA THR A 38 -14.25 -7.97 21.51
C THR A 38 -13.09 -8.84 21.05
N TYR A 39 -11.89 -8.60 21.57
CA TYR A 39 -10.70 -9.41 21.29
C TYR A 39 -10.91 -10.86 21.73
N GLU A 40 -11.31 -11.07 22.98
CA GLU A 40 -11.45 -12.41 23.56
C GLU A 40 -12.57 -13.21 22.89
N ALA A 41 -13.62 -12.56 22.40
CA ALA A 41 -14.67 -13.20 21.62
C ALA A 41 -14.19 -13.71 20.25
N LEU A 42 -13.21 -13.05 19.63
CA LEU A 42 -12.70 -13.40 18.30
C LEU A 42 -11.50 -14.34 18.35
N PHE A 43 -10.55 -14.08 19.26
CA PHE A 43 -9.25 -14.73 19.29
C PHE A 43 -9.06 -15.65 20.51
N GLY A 44 -10.02 -15.67 21.44
CA GLY A 44 -9.89 -16.38 22.71
C GLY A 44 -9.15 -15.57 23.77
N PRO A 45 -8.92 -16.17 24.96
CA PRO A 45 -8.42 -15.44 26.13
C PRO A 45 -7.10 -14.71 25.88
N LEU A 46 -6.99 -13.49 26.41
CA LEU A 46 -5.75 -12.71 26.36
C LEU A 46 -4.64 -13.42 27.16
N SER A 47 -3.73 -14.08 26.46
CA SER A 47 -2.73 -14.99 27.05
C SER A 47 -1.34 -14.35 27.07
N VAL A 48 -1.20 -13.24 27.78
CA VAL A 48 0.10 -12.56 28.00
C VAL A 48 0.58 -12.81 29.44
N PRO A 49 1.63 -13.60 29.65
CA PRO A 49 2.20 -13.82 30.98
C PRO A 49 2.65 -12.52 31.63
N GLU A 50 2.35 -12.36 32.92
CA GLU A 50 2.71 -11.18 33.73
C GLU A 50 2.20 -9.85 33.14
N LEU A 51 1.09 -9.87 32.40
CA LEU A 51 0.51 -8.72 31.68
C LEU A 51 0.50 -7.42 32.48
N SER A 52 0.08 -7.44 33.75
CA SER A 52 0.02 -6.25 34.61
C SER A 52 1.37 -5.61 34.92
N THR A 53 2.47 -6.35 34.77
CA THR A 53 3.84 -5.83 34.95
C THR A 53 4.44 -5.34 33.63
N VAL A 54 3.92 -5.82 32.51
CA VAL A 54 4.39 -5.53 31.15
C VAL A 54 3.70 -4.31 30.57
N VAL A 55 2.44 -4.07 30.93
CA VAL A 55 1.67 -2.89 30.51
C VAL A 55 2.04 -1.71 31.42
N GLY A 56 2.80 -0.75 30.88
CA GLY A 56 3.20 0.46 31.62
C GLY A 56 4.56 1.04 31.24
N GLU A 57 5.44 0.22 30.64
CA GLU A 57 6.71 0.69 30.07
C GLU A 57 6.79 0.33 28.59
N ALA A 58 7.01 1.32 27.74
CA ALA A 58 7.11 1.13 26.30
C ALA A 58 8.25 0.15 25.93
N ALA A 59 7.89 -0.91 25.22
CA ALA A 59 8.79 -1.95 24.74
C ALA A 59 8.34 -2.51 23.39
N CYS A 60 9.26 -2.50 22.42
CA CYS A 60 9.11 -3.09 21.10
C CYS A 60 10.48 -3.40 20.50
N PRO A 61 10.58 -4.33 19.52
CA PRO A 61 11.83 -4.51 18.79
C PRO A 61 12.15 -3.27 17.93
N GLU A 62 13.43 -2.92 17.81
CA GLU A 62 13.86 -1.87 16.90
C GLU A 62 14.19 -2.40 15.51
N ARG A 63 13.63 -1.74 14.49
CA ARG A 63 13.96 -1.98 13.09
C ARG A 63 15.26 -1.24 12.78
N GLY A 64 16.38 -1.98 12.67
CA GLY A 64 17.68 -1.41 12.25
C GLY A 64 18.83 -1.55 13.25
N GLY A 65 18.66 -2.26 14.37
CA GLY A 65 19.77 -2.58 15.28
C GLY A 65 20.18 -1.44 16.22
N GLY A 66 19.28 -0.51 16.50
CA GLY A 66 19.45 0.49 17.55
C GLY A 66 19.43 -0.12 18.96
N SER A 67 19.79 0.70 19.94
CA SER A 67 19.85 0.34 21.35
C SER A 67 18.98 1.26 22.20
N SER A 68 17.79 1.63 21.74
CA SER A 68 16.91 2.44 22.58
C SER A 68 16.46 1.69 23.82
N GLU A 69 15.95 2.46 24.77
CA GLU A 69 15.38 1.90 26.00
C GLU A 69 14.18 0.97 25.72
N ARG A 70 13.34 1.28 24.71
CA ARG A 70 12.23 0.40 24.30
C ARG A 70 12.71 -0.94 23.76
N ALA A 71 13.79 -0.93 22.96
CA ALA A 71 14.40 -2.16 22.44
C ALA A 71 15.08 -2.98 23.53
N ARG A 72 15.78 -2.31 24.46
CA ARG A 72 16.41 -2.94 25.62
C ARG A 72 15.38 -3.66 26.48
N ARG A 73 14.31 -2.96 26.90
CA ARG A 73 13.19 -3.53 27.66
C ARG A 73 12.58 -4.73 26.95
N TRP A 74 12.31 -4.61 25.65
CA TRP A 74 11.80 -5.72 24.83
C TRP A 74 12.73 -6.94 24.86
N SER A 75 14.03 -6.74 24.71
CA SER A 75 15.00 -7.83 24.72
C SER A 75 15.09 -8.57 26.06
N GLU A 76 14.80 -7.87 27.16
CA GLU A 76 14.84 -8.39 28.54
C GLU A 76 13.56 -9.16 28.92
N LEU A 77 12.46 -8.98 28.17
CA LEU A 77 11.23 -9.73 28.40
C LEU A 77 11.42 -11.24 28.18
N PRO A 78 10.81 -12.10 29.02
CA PRO A 78 10.78 -13.54 28.79
C PRO A 78 10.20 -13.90 27.41
N SER A 79 10.69 -14.99 26.80
CA SER A 79 10.24 -15.39 25.45
C SER A 79 8.72 -15.57 25.38
N ALA A 80 8.14 -16.29 26.35
CA ALA A 80 6.69 -16.52 26.42
C ALA A 80 5.89 -15.21 26.52
N THR A 81 6.42 -14.20 27.22
CA THR A 81 5.80 -12.88 27.29
C THR A 81 5.85 -12.16 25.94
N ARG A 82 7.00 -12.17 25.26
CA ARG A 82 7.13 -11.60 23.90
C ARG A 82 6.22 -12.29 22.89
N GLU A 83 6.09 -13.61 22.98
CA GLU A 83 5.22 -14.42 22.13
C GLU A 83 3.75 -14.03 22.31
N GLY A 84 3.27 -13.94 23.57
CA GLY A 84 1.90 -13.49 23.84
C GLY A 84 1.63 -12.05 23.38
N ILE A 85 2.60 -11.14 23.56
CA ILE A 85 2.48 -9.76 23.04
C ILE A 85 2.40 -9.76 21.51
N ASN A 86 3.27 -10.52 20.84
CA ASN A 86 3.29 -10.63 19.39
C ASN A 86 1.99 -11.22 18.84
N GLU A 87 1.39 -12.19 19.52
CA GLU A 87 0.11 -12.78 19.14
C GLU A 87 -1.01 -11.72 19.13
N VAL A 88 -1.12 -10.94 20.21
CA VAL A 88 -2.10 -9.84 20.30
C VAL A 88 -1.88 -8.81 19.20
N PHE A 89 -0.62 -8.42 19.00
CA PHE A 89 -0.23 -7.45 17.97
C PHE A 89 -0.58 -7.95 16.57
N VAL A 90 -0.27 -9.20 16.23
CA VAL A 90 -0.63 -9.82 14.95
C VAL A 90 -2.16 -9.89 14.77
N ASN A 91 -2.90 -10.25 15.81
CA ASN A 91 -4.37 -10.33 15.74
C ASN A 91 -5.01 -8.96 15.49
N LEU A 92 -4.43 -7.88 16.03
CA LEU A 92 -4.82 -6.52 15.67
C LEU A 92 -4.54 -6.23 14.19
N GLY A 93 -3.34 -6.54 13.69
CA GLY A 93 -3.01 -6.38 12.28
C GLY A 93 -3.94 -7.16 11.35
N LYS A 94 -4.29 -8.41 11.71
CA LYS A 94 -5.28 -9.23 10.99
C LYS A 94 -6.66 -8.60 10.99
N SER A 95 -7.08 -8.02 12.11
CA SER A 95 -8.36 -7.31 12.23
C SER A 95 -8.41 -6.08 11.33
N ILE A 96 -7.36 -5.24 11.35
CA ILE A 96 -7.24 -4.07 10.45
C ILE A 96 -7.22 -4.51 8.99
N GLY A 97 -6.43 -5.53 8.66
CA GLY A 97 -6.39 -6.08 7.31
C GLY A 97 -7.74 -6.65 6.85
N ALA A 98 -8.51 -7.26 7.75
CA ALA A 98 -9.86 -7.75 7.45
C ALA A 98 -10.84 -6.59 7.20
N TYR A 99 -10.72 -5.50 7.98
CA TYR A 99 -11.48 -4.27 7.77
C TYR A 99 -11.16 -3.62 6.41
N GLN A 100 -9.87 -3.47 6.08
CA GLN A 100 -9.41 -2.89 4.80
C GLN A 100 -9.98 -3.62 3.58
N ARG A 101 -10.24 -4.92 3.66
CA ARG A 101 -10.87 -5.69 2.56
C ARG A 101 -12.34 -5.34 2.32
N ARG A 102 -12.99 -4.62 3.25
CA ARG A 102 -14.35 -4.10 3.09
C ARG A 102 -14.39 -2.73 2.45
N LEU A 103 -13.26 -2.03 2.39
CA LEU A 103 -13.14 -0.70 1.80
C LEU A 103 -13.05 -0.82 0.27
N ASN A 104 -14.19 -1.10 -0.36
CA ASN A 104 -14.28 -1.24 -1.81
C ASN A 104 -14.95 -0.01 -2.42
N SER A 105 -14.24 0.69 -3.29
CA SER A 105 -14.82 1.70 -4.18
C SER A 105 -15.19 1.01 -5.49
N ALA A 106 -16.49 0.96 -5.78
CA ALA A 106 -17.05 0.29 -6.95
C ALA A 106 -17.89 1.27 -7.79
N GLU A 107 -18.44 0.77 -8.90
CA GLU A 107 -19.36 1.53 -9.76
C GLU A 107 -18.72 2.81 -10.34
N ALA A 108 -17.45 2.74 -10.75
CA ALA A 108 -16.82 3.83 -11.48
C ALA A 108 -17.48 3.95 -12.87
N PRO A 109 -17.52 5.16 -13.48
CA PRO A 109 -18.03 5.31 -14.85
C PRO A 109 -17.36 4.37 -15.86
N PHE A 110 -16.07 4.07 -15.69
CA PHE A 110 -15.36 3.08 -16.49
C PHE A 110 -15.89 1.65 -16.31
N ASP A 111 -16.33 1.25 -15.11
CA ASP A 111 -16.89 -0.09 -14.88
C ASP A 111 -18.19 -0.28 -15.67
N HIS A 112 -19.09 0.70 -15.60
CA HIS A 112 -20.32 0.70 -16.39
C HIS A 112 -20.06 0.71 -17.90
N PHE A 113 -19.02 1.41 -18.34
CA PHE A 113 -18.57 1.38 -19.74
C PHE A 113 -18.16 -0.03 -20.17
N VAL A 114 -17.33 -0.71 -19.37
CA VAL A 114 -16.89 -2.09 -19.65
C VAL A 114 -18.07 -3.06 -19.66
N GLU A 115 -19.00 -2.94 -18.71
CA GLU A 115 -20.22 -3.76 -18.66
C GLU A 115 -21.12 -3.54 -19.88
N SER A 116 -21.35 -2.28 -20.27
CA SER A 116 -22.12 -1.95 -21.47
C SER A 116 -21.44 -2.51 -22.72
N ALA A 117 -20.12 -2.39 -22.83
CA ALA A 117 -19.38 -2.93 -23.97
C ALA A 117 -19.47 -4.47 -24.04
N ALA A 118 -19.39 -5.16 -22.89
CA ALA A 118 -19.53 -6.61 -22.79
C ALA A 118 -20.94 -7.11 -23.17
N SER A 119 -21.97 -6.28 -22.98
CA SER A 119 -23.36 -6.61 -23.35
C SER A 119 -23.63 -6.65 -24.86
N GLY A 120 -22.68 -6.21 -25.69
CA GLY A 120 -22.80 -6.21 -27.16
C GLY A 120 -23.63 -5.06 -27.73
N THR A 121 -24.23 -4.21 -26.89
CA THR A 121 -24.84 -2.94 -27.28
C THR A 121 -24.02 -1.79 -26.71
N TYR A 122 -23.26 -1.09 -27.57
CA TYR A 122 -22.70 0.20 -27.18
C TYR A 122 -23.86 1.15 -26.89
N GLN A 123 -24.01 1.51 -25.62
CA GLN A 123 -24.90 2.56 -25.18
C GLN A 123 -24.02 3.67 -24.59
N PRO A 124 -24.28 4.94 -24.88
CA PRO A 124 -23.66 6.03 -24.15
C PRO A 124 -23.87 5.81 -22.65
N VAL A 125 -22.77 5.62 -21.91
CA VAL A 125 -22.82 5.43 -20.48
C VAL A 125 -22.81 6.80 -19.81
N SER A 126 -23.82 7.06 -18.97
CA SER A 126 -23.86 8.29 -18.18
C SER A 126 -22.60 8.39 -17.34
N GLY A 127 -21.85 9.49 -17.48
CA GLY A 127 -20.57 9.69 -16.81
C GLY A 127 -19.33 9.21 -17.58
N PHE A 128 -19.49 8.66 -18.79
CA PHE A 128 -18.37 8.31 -19.69
C PHE A 128 -18.49 9.08 -21.02
N SER A 129 -17.90 10.27 -21.04
CA SER A 129 -17.90 11.24 -22.13
C SER A 129 -17.03 10.86 -23.34
N ASP A 130 -17.21 11.56 -24.46
CA ASP A 130 -16.36 11.37 -25.65
C ASP A 130 -14.86 11.64 -25.37
N ALA A 131 -14.55 12.56 -24.44
CA ALA A 131 -13.17 12.80 -24.02
C ALA A 131 -12.59 11.59 -23.28
N GLN A 132 -13.37 10.98 -22.39
CA GLN A 132 -13.01 9.75 -21.69
C GLN A 132 -12.84 8.57 -22.65
N VAL A 133 -13.66 8.46 -23.71
CA VAL A 133 -13.50 7.46 -24.76
C VAL A 133 -12.18 7.67 -25.53
N ARG A 134 -11.86 8.90 -25.92
CA ARG A 134 -10.57 9.21 -26.58
C ARG A 134 -9.38 8.93 -25.66
N GLY A 135 -9.49 9.32 -24.39
CA GLY A 135 -8.49 9.05 -23.36
C GLY A 135 -8.24 7.56 -23.15
N LEU A 136 -9.29 6.74 -23.06
CA LEU A 136 -9.17 5.29 -23.02
C LEU A 136 -8.48 4.73 -24.27
N GLY A 137 -8.80 5.27 -25.45
CA GLY A 137 -8.14 4.89 -26.71
C GLY A 137 -6.63 5.17 -26.68
N LEU A 138 -6.22 6.32 -26.16
CA LEU A 138 -4.81 6.66 -25.95
C LEU A 138 -4.15 5.71 -24.93
N PHE A 139 -4.79 5.55 -23.76
CA PHE A 139 -4.30 4.77 -22.63
C PHE A 139 -4.03 3.30 -23.01
N SER A 140 -4.95 2.69 -23.75
CA SER A 140 -4.87 1.31 -24.24
C SER A 140 -4.08 1.15 -25.54
N GLY A 141 -3.71 2.25 -26.18
CA GLY A 141 -3.09 2.30 -27.48
C GLY A 141 -1.70 2.93 -27.45
N VAL A 142 -1.53 4.00 -28.24
CA VAL A 142 -0.22 4.61 -28.52
C VAL A 142 0.47 5.21 -27.30
N ALA A 143 -0.26 5.54 -26.22
CA ALA A 143 0.35 6.04 -24.99
C ALA A 143 0.94 4.93 -24.10
N GLY A 144 0.64 3.65 -24.37
CA GLY A 144 1.26 2.50 -23.72
C GLY A 144 0.95 2.34 -22.22
N CYS A 145 0.06 3.15 -21.64
CA CYS A 145 -0.21 3.15 -20.20
C CYS A 145 -0.69 1.78 -19.69
N TRP A 146 -1.47 1.07 -20.52
CA TRP A 146 -2.00 -0.26 -20.23
C TRP A 146 -0.92 -1.32 -19.97
N GLU A 147 0.30 -1.19 -20.51
CA GLU A 147 1.37 -2.17 -20.33
C GLU A 147 1.72 -2.42 -18.85
N CYS A 148 1.61 -1.37 -18.02
CA CYS A 148 1.81 -1.45 -16.58
C CYS A 148 0.48 -1.37 -15.80
N HIS A 149 -0.52 -0.68 -16.35
CA HIS A 149 -1.80 -0.38 -15.69
C HIS A 149 -2.97 -1.19 -16.26
N ALA A 150 -2.83 -2.52 -16.27
CA ALA A 150 -3.85 -3.44 -16.78
C ALA A 150 -4.74 -4.06 -15.69
N GLY A 151 -5.85 -4.66 -16.14
CA GLY A 151 -6.74 -5.47 -15.31
C GLY A 151 -7.72 -4.68 -14.43
N PRO A 152 -8.53 -5.35 -13.59
CA PRO A 152 -9.62 -4.69 -12.85
C PRO A 152 -9.16 -3.56 -11.90
N MET A 153 -7.95 -3.70 -11.35
CA MET A 153 -7.35 -2.69 -10.47
C MET A 153 -6.51 -1.66 -11.22
N ILE A 154 -6.41 -1.73 -12.55
CA ILE A 154 -5.61 -0.81 -13.37
C ILE A 154 -4.15 -0.77 -12.88
N THR A 155 -3.61 -1.97 -12.63
CA THR A 155 -2.24 -2.24 -12.19
C THR A 155 -1.93 -3.73 -12.37
N THR A 156 -0.75 -4.05 -12.90
CA THR A 156 -0.21 -5.42 -12.91
C THR A 156 0.36 -5.83 -11.55
N GLY A 157 0.62 -4.86 -10.66
CA GLY A 157 1.29 -5.06 -9.39
C GLY A 157 2.78 -5.35 -9.51
N GLU A 158 3.36 -5.21 -10.71
CA GLU A 158 4.79 -5.30 -10.96
C GLU A 158 5.54 -4.06 -10.43
N PHE A 159 6.86 -4.07 -10.53
CA PHE A 159 7.71 -3.02 -9.99
C PHE A 159 8.56 -2.42 -11.11
N HIS A 160 8.60 -1.10 -11.21
CA HIS A 160 9.29 -0.40 -12.30
C HIS A 160 10.06 0.80 -11.78
N ASN A 161 11.11 1.17 -12.50
CA ASN A 161 11.83 2.42 -12.29
C ASN A 161 11.60 3.34 -13.48
N ILE A 162 10.69 4.29 -13.33
CA ILE A 162 10.32 5.23 -14.39
C ILE A 162 11.18 6.51 -14.40
N GLY A 163 12.18 6.59 -13.52
CA GLY A 163 13.09 7.73 -13.44
C GLY A 163 12.46 9.02 -12.93
N VAL A 164 11.43 8.97 -12.07
CA VAL A 164 10.85 10.18 -11.47
C VAL A 164 11.96 10.98 -10.75
N PRO A 165 12.12 12.28 -11.04
CA PRO A 165 13.10 13.09 -10.33
C PRO A 165 12.74 13.26 -8.85
N PRO A 166 13.71 13.24 -7.92
CA PRO A 166 13.46 13.42 -6.50
C PRO A 166 12.87 14.79 -6.15
N VAL A 167 12.06 14.84 -5.11
CA VAL A 167 11.61 16.11 -4.54
C VAL A 167 12.80 16.87 -3.94
N GLY A 168 13.02 18.11 -4.39
CA GLY A 168 14.19 18.92 -3.99
C GLY A 168 15.43 18.74 -4.89
N GLY A 169 15.37 17.84 -5.88
CA GLY A 169 16.47 17.57 -6.82
C GLY A 169 17.59 16.71 -6.24
N GLY A 170 18.63 16.47 -7.04
CA GLY A 170 19.75 15.59 -6.68
C GLY A 170 19.52 14.13 -7.09
N MET A 171 20.23 13.22 -6.44
CA MET A 171 20.19 11.78 -6.75
C MET A 171 19.11 11.09 -5.90
N PRO A 172 18.29 10.19 -6.48
CA PRO A 172 17.34 9.39 -5.73
C PRO A 172 18.04 8.57 -4.65
N THR A 173 17.52 8.65 -3.41
CA THR A 173 18.05 7.92 -2.26
C THR A 173 17.16 6.75 -1.83
N ASP A 174 15.89 6.75 -2.22
CA ASP A 174 15.00 5.63 -1.95
C ASP A 174 15.32 4.45 -2.88
N SER A 175 15.78 3.37 -2.27
CA SER A 175 16.12 2.13 -2.96
C SER A 175 14.91 1.34 -3.44
N GLY A 176 13.70 1.70 -3.00
CA GLY A 176 12.44 1.05 -3.36
C GLY A 176 12.44 -0.44 -3.04
N ARG A 177 12.13 -1.26 -4.05
CA ARG A 177 12.02 -2.71 -3.90
C ARG A 177 13.28 -3.38 -3.39
N PHE A 178 14.47 -2.82 -3.63
CA PHE A 178 15.73 -3.37 -3.14
C PHE A 178 15.71 -3.55 -1.62
N ALA A 179 15.65 -2.48 -0.83
CA ALA A 179 15.57 -2.60 0.63
C ALA A 179 14.24 -3.22 1.06
N GLY A 180 13.14 -2.93 0.36
CA GLY A 180 11.82 -3.48 0.66
C GLY A 180 11.77 -5.02 0.67
N ALA A 181 12.46 -5.68 -0.26
CA ALA A 181 12.57 -7.14 -0.30
C ALA A 181 13.30 -7.70 0.93
N GLY A 182 14.40 -7.05 1.33
CA GLY A 182 15.14 -7.40 2.55
C GLY A 182 14.31 -7.23 3.83
N ILE A 183 13.56 -6.13 3.92
CA ILE A 183 12.65 -5.86 5.05
C ILE A 183 11.60 -6.96 5.16
N VAL A 184 10.85 -7.21 4.07
CA VAL A 184 9.79 -8.24 4.07
C VAL A 184 10.32 -9.62 4.44
N LYS A 185 11.50 -9.99 3.91
CA LYS A 185 12.09 -11.31 4.17
C LYS A 185 12.50 -11.51 5.63
N ARG A 186 12.96 -10.45 6.30
CA ARG A 186 13.40 -10.49 7.71
C ARG A 186 12.27 -10.29 8.72
N ASP A 187 11.14 -9.71 8.29
CA ASP A 187 10.02 -9.46 9.18
C ASP A 187 9.40 -10.79 9.68
N PRO A 188 9.32 -11.04 11.00
CA PRO A 188 8.66 -12.24 11.53
C PRO A 188 7.16 -12.30 11.20
N PHE A 189 6.56 -11.18 10.82
CA PHE A 189 5.15 -11.00 10.50
C PHE A 189 4.89 -10.98 8.98
N ASN A 190 5.63 -11.78 8.21
CA ASN A 190 5.35 -11.98 6.79
C ASN A 190 4.50 -13.24 6.53
N ALA A 191 3.98 -13.41 5.31
CA ALA A 191 3.13 -14.55 4.98
C ALA A 191 3.83 -15.90 4.96
N ALA A 192 5.16 -15.98 5.10
CA ALA A 192 5.89 -17.24 5.27
C ALA A 192 6.20 -17.55 6.74
N GLY A 193 5.98 -16.59 7.64
CA GLY A 193 6.30 -16.66 9.06
C GLY A 193 5.28 -17.45 9.87
N VAL A 194 5.63 -17.72 11.12
CA VAL A 194 4.84 -18.53 12.07
C VAL A 194 3.48 -17.93 12.43
N HIS A 195 3.31 -16.64 12.18
CA HIS A 195 2.08 -15.89 12.47
C HIS A 195 1.11 -15.85 11.27
N SER A 196 1.53 -16.34 10.09
CA SER A 196 0.68 -16.48 8.91
C SER A 196 -0.33 -17.62 9.10
N ASP A 197 -1.59 -17.38 8.71
CA ASP A 197 -2.63 -18.42 8.74
C ASP A 197 -2.45 -19.46 7.62
N ASP A 198 -1.67 -19.13 6.58
CA ASP A 198 -1.30 -20.03 5.49
C ASP A 198 0.15 -19.75 5.03
N PRO A 199 1.15 -20.26 5.78
CA PRO A 199 2.56 -20.04 5.49
C PRO A 199 2.99 -20.64 4.14
N ASP A 200 2.27 -21.65 3.65
CA ASP A 200 2.57 -22.33 2.40
C ASP A 200 1.76 -21.81 1.23
N SER A 201 0.98 -20.75 1.40
CA SER A 201 0.31 -20.01 0.33
C SER A 201 1.27 -19.63 -0.81
N ALA A 202 0.73 -19.31 -1.99
CA ALA A 202 1.53 -18.79 -3.10
C ALA A 202 2.38 -17.58 -2.67
N ARG A 203 1.83 -16.71 -1.82
CA ARG A 203 2.54 -15.56 -1.26
C ARG A 203 3.66 -15.97 -0.30
N GLY A 204 3.41 -16.90 0.62
CA GLY A 204 4.45 -17.41 1.53
C GLY A 204 5.61 -18.06 0.77
N ARG A 205 5.33 -18.82 -0.29
CA ARG A 205 6.37 -19.38 -1.18
C ARG A 205 7.18 -18.27 -1.87
N LEU A 206 6.53 -17.22 -2.38
CA LEU A 206 7.22 -16.08 -2.98
C LEU A 206 8.15 -15.37 -1.97
N VAL A 207 7.65 -15.10 -0.75
CA VAL A 207 8.42 -14.44 0.31
C VAL A 207 9.72 -15.20 0.63
N ARG A 208 9.68 -16.52 0.70
CA ARG A 208 10.88 -17.36 0.95
C ARG A 208 11.95 -17.20 -0.14
N THR A 209 11.52 -16.96 -1.37
CA THR A 209 12.40 -16.78 -2.54
C THR A 209 12.84 -15.34 -2.78
N LEU A 210 12.32 -14.36 -2.01
CA LEU A 210 12.73 -12.97 -2.16
C LEU A 210 14.25 -12.82 -1.97
N ILE A 211 14.84 -11.98 -2.80
CA ILE A 211 16.25 -11.61 -2.71
C ILE A 211 16.37 -10.09 -2.79
N GLU A 212 17.31 -9.57 -2.03
CA GLU A 212 17.75 -8.18 -2.12
C GLU A 212 18.74 -8.09 -3.29
N SER A 213 18.20 -7.91 -4.50
CA SER A 213 18.99 -7.85 -5.74
C SER A 213 19.19 -6.40 -6.21
N PRO A 214 20.40 -5.95 -6.55
CA PRO A 214 20.66 -4.61 -7.10
C PRO A 214 19.76 -4.22 -8.29
N GLU A 215 19.31 -5.19 -9.09
CA GLU A 215 18.36 -4.97 -10.21
C GLU A 215 16.98 -4.44 -9.75
N ASN A 216 16.71 -4.43 -8.45
CA ASN A 216 15.50 -3.89 -7.84
C ASN A 216 15.67 -2.46 -7.30
N TRP A 217 16.85 -1.85 -7.48
CA TRP A 217 17.09 -0.49 -6.99
C TRP A 217 16.20 0.53 -7.69
N GLY A 218 15.54 1.39 -6.92
CA GLY A 218 14.66 2.45 -7.41
C GLY A 218 13.37 1.94 -8.08
N ARG A 219 13.08 0.64 -8.02
CA ARG A 219 11.85 0.07 -8.57
C ARG A 219 10.72 0.16 -7.55
N PHE A 220 9.61 0.78 -7.94
CA PHE A 220 8.41 0.91 -7.12
C PHE A 220 7.26 0.14 -7.73
N ARG A 221 6.36 -0.34 -6.88
CA ARG A 221 5.19 -1.07 -7.34
C ARG A 221 4.30 -0.14 -8.16
N THR A 222 3.87 -0.58 -9.33
CA THR A 222 2.88 0.15 -10.13
C THR A 222 1.60 0.33 -9.29
N PRO A 223 1.20 1.56 -8.93
CA PRO A 223 0.01 1.76 -8.12
C PRO A 223 -1.25 1.46 -8.93
N SER A 224 -2.34 1.10 -8.24
CA SER A 224 -3.66 1.11 -8.86
C SER A 224 -4.01 2.54 -9.27
N LEU A 225 -4.68 2.69 -10.42
CA LEU A 225 -5.24 3.99 -10.84
C LEU A 225 -6.72 4.16 -10.47
N ARG A 226 -7.29 3.25 -9.67
CA ARG A 226 -8.61 3.46 -9.07
C ARG A 226 -8.51 4.60 -8.06
N GLU A 227 -9.50 5.49 -8.04
CA GLU A 227 -9.54 6.69 -7.20
C GLU A 227 -8.43 7.73 -7.44
N VAL A 228 -7.65 7.60 -8.53
CA VAL A 228 -6.41 8.37 -8.71
C VAL A 228 -6.64 9.87 -8.79
N SER A 229 -7.81 10.34 -9.21
CA SER A 229 -8.06 11.79 -9.29
C SER A 229 -8.17 12.46 -7.91
N ARG A 230 -8.35 11.67 -6.84
CA ARG A 230 -8.61 12.14 -5.47
C ARG A 230 -7.39 12.02 -4.54
N THR A 231 -6.25 11.59 -5.05
CA THR A 231 -5.09 11.17 -4.21
C THR A 231 -3.82 11.96 -4.51
N ALA A 232 -3.93 13.20 -4.96
CA ALA A 232 -2.77 14.10 -5.05
C ALA A 232 -2.11 14.29 -3.66
N PRO A 233 -0.79 14.51 -3.59
CA PRO A 233 0.16 14.54 -4.71
C PRO A 233 0.55 13.14 -5.22
N TYR A 234 1.18 13.08 -6.38
CA TYR A 234 1.45 11.86 -7.15
C TYR A 234 2.91 11.41 -7.13
N MET A 235 3.13 10.13 -7.43
CA MET A 235 4.41 9.40 -7.32
C MET A 235 4.81 9.12 -5.87
N HIS A 236 5.82 8.27 -5.68
CA HIS A 236 6.22 7.76 -4.36
C HIS A 236 6.74 8.84 -3.39
N GLU A 237 7.25 9.97 -3.90
CA GLU A 237 7.68 11.12 -3.10
C GLU A 237 6.70 12.32 -3.19
N GLY A 238 5.56 12.18 -3.88
CA GLY A 238 4.65 13.31 -4.11
C GLY A 238 5.25 14.38 -5.05
N ARG A 239 5.90 13.94 -6.13
CA ARG A 239 6.63 14.83 -7.06
C ARG A 239 5.73 15.75 -7.88
N PHE A 240 4.51 15.31 -8.20
CA PHE A 240 3.58 16.04 -9.05
C PHE A 240 2.30 16.35 -8.28
N GLU A 241 1.76 17.56 -8.43
CA GLU A 241 0.54 18.00 -7.75
C GLU A 241 -0.72 17.64 -8.53
N THR A 242 -0.61 17.44 -9.84
CA THR A 242 -1.76 17.19 -10.72
C THR A 242 -1.55 15.98 -11.63
N LEU A 243 -2.66 15.36 -12.06
CA LEU A 243 -2.63 14.32 -13.09
C LEU A 243 -2.09 14.84 -14.42
N GLU A 244 -2.32 16.11 -14.74
CA GLU A 244 -1.77 16.72 -15.95
C GLU A 244 -0.23 16.70 -15.93
N GLU A 245 0.39 17.06 -14.81
CA GLU A 245 1.84 16.99 -14.64
C GLU A 245 2.38 15.57 -14.77
N VAL A 246 1.65 14.58 -14.23
CA VAL A 246 1.98 13.16 -14.39
C VAL A 246 1.96 12.75 -15.87
N VAL A 247 0.89 13.06 -16.59
CA VAL A 247 0.76 12.70 -18.01
C VAL A 247 1.80 13.43 -18.86
N ARG A 248 2.08 14.71 -18.57
CA ARG A 248 3.13 15.48 -19.25
C ARG A 248 4.54 14.94 -18.98
N PHE A 249 4.80 14.42 -17.78
CA PHE A 249 6.04 13.73 -17.47
C PHE A 249 6.21 12.52 -18.40
N TYR A 250 5.21 11.65 -18.56
CA TYR A 250 5.33 10.54 -19.52
C TYR A 250 5.42 11.01 -20.98
N SER A 251 4.74 12.11 -21.32
CA SER A 251 4.76 12.65 -22.68
C SER A 251 6.12 13.18 -23.11
N THR A 252 6.94 13.67 -22.17
CA THR A 252 8.20 14.37 -22.46
C THR A 252 9.43 13.66 -21.90
N LEU A 253 9.24 12.92 -20.80
CA LEU A 253 10.28 12.40 -19.90
C LEU A 253 11.26 13.50 -19.43
N GLU A 254 10.82 14.76 -19.42
CA GLU A 254 11.66 15.88 -19.01
C GLU A 254 12.07 15.74 -17.54
N GLY A 255 13.37 15.87 -17.30
CA GLY A 255 13.94 15.74 -15.96
C GLY A 255 13.98 14.30 -15.42
N ALA A 256 13.67 13.28 -16.22
CA ALA A 256 13.80 11.90 -15.80
C ALA A 256 15.26 11.58 -15.42
N VAL A 257 15.45 11.00 -14.23
CA VAL A 257 16.77 10.63 -13.70
C VAL A 257 17.02 9.17 -13.98
N GLN A 258 18.04 8.90 -14.80
CA GLN A 258 18.52 7.54 -15.05
C GLN A 258 19.76 7.27 -14.20
N LEU A 259 19.65 6.31 -13.28
CA LEU A 259 20.75 5.94 -12.38
C LEU A 259 21.67 4.88 -12.99
N ASP A 260 21.16 4.06 -13.92
CA ASP A 260 21.86 2.91 -14.50
C ASP A 260 21.23 2.46 -15.84
N HIS A 261 21.60 1.26 -16.29
CA HIS A 261 21.12 0.59 -17.51
C HIS A 261 19.82 -0.20 -17.29
N HIS A 262 19.13 -0.02 -16.17
CA HIS A 262 17.85 -0.67 -15.82
C HIS A 262 16.64 0.24 -16.09
N GLN A 263 16.77 1.14 -17.07
CA GLN A 263 15.64 1.89 -17.60
C GLN A 263 14.55 0.94 -18.10
N GLU A 264 13.30 1.28 -17.82
CA GLU A 264 12.16 0.68 -18.51
C GLU A 264 12.24 1.03 -20.00
N LEU A 265 12.72 0.09 -20.81
CA LEU A 265 12.90 0.27 -22.26
C LEU A 265 11.59 0.59 -23.00
N VAL A 266 10.44 0.36 -22.35
CA VAL A 266 9.11 0.71 -22.86
C VAL A 266 8.81 2.21 -22.76
N LEU A 267 9.55 2.96 -21.94
CA LEU A 267 9.33 4.40 -21.76
C LEU A 267 10.10 5.22 -22.80
N GLU A 268 9.36 5.73 -23.77
CA GLU A 268 9.81 6.70 -24.76
C GLU A 268 8.93 7.97 -24.71
N PRO A 269 9.45 9.16 -25.06
CA PRO A 269 8.63 10.37 -25.13
C PRO A 269 7.46 10.20 -26.11
N LEU A 270 6.24 10.41 -25.61
CA LEU A 270 5.02 10.19 -26.39
C LEU A 270 4.66 11.36 -27.31
N GLY A 271 5.12 12.58 -26.99
CA GLY A 271 4.85 13.77 -27.79
C GLY A 271 3.36 14.14 -27.90
N LEU A 272 2.59 13.90 -26.83
CA LEU A 272 1.15 14.18 -26.78
C LEU A 272 0.86 15.67 -26.93
N SER A 273 -0.20 15.99 -27.66
CA SER A 273 -0.81 17.32 -27.71
C SER A 273 -1.56 17.65 -26.42
N ASP A 274 -1.83 18.93 -26.17
CA ASP A 274 -2.61 19.36 -24.99
C ASP A 274 -4.01 18.72 -24.94
N GLN A 275 -4.61 18.45 -26.10
CA GLN A 275 -5.90 17.78 -26.18
C GLN A 275 -5.79 16.31 -25.74
N GLU A 276 -4.74 15.60 -26.17
CA GLU A 276 -4.51 14.20 -25.79
C GLU A 276 -4.19 14.06 -24.30
N VAL A 277 -3.42 15.01 -23.75
CA VAL A 277 -3.18 15.11 -22.30
C VAL A 277 -4.51 15.30 -21.56
N SER A 278 -5.34 16.25 -21.99
CA SER A 278 -6.66 16.50 -21.38
C SER A 278 -7.59 15.29 -21.49
N ASP A 279 -7.59 14.58 -22.61
CA ASP A 279 -8.42 13.39 -22.83
C ASP A 279 -7.97 12.24 -21.91
N LEU A 280 -6.65 12.01 -21.75
CA LEU A 280 -6.11 11.03 -20.80
C LEU A 280 -6.48 11.36 -19.36
N VAL A 281 -6.32 12.63 -18.93
CA VAL A 281 -6.74 13.05 -17.59
C VAL A 281 -8.24 12.80 -17.38
N SER A 282 -9.07 13.14 -18.37
CA SER A 282 -10.51 12.89 -18.30
C SER A 282 -10.82 11.39 -18.12
N PHE A 283 -10.08 10.51 -18.80
CA PHE A 283 -10.19 9.06 -18.61
C PHE A 283 -9.78 8.62 -17.20
N LEU A 284 -8.67 9.15 -16.65
CA LEU A 284 -8.25 8.82 -15.29
C LEU A 284 -9.30 9.21 -14.24
N GLU A 285 -10.01 10.32 -14.43
CA GLU A 285 -11.13 10.72 -13.57
C GLU A 285 -12.33 9.74 -13.66
N ALA A 286 -12.49 9.02 -14.76
CA ALA A 286 -13.52 7.98 -14.91
C ALA A 286 -13.23 6.69 -14.14
N LEU A 287 -12.04 6.57 -13.55
CA LEU A 287 -11.62 5.42 -12.75
C LEU A 287 -12.03 5.53 -11.27
N ASP A 288 -12.57 6.69 -10.88
CA ASP A 288 -13.08 6.94 -9.55
C ASP A 288 -14.51 6.39 -9.40
N GLY A 289 -14.69 5.53 -8.40
CA GLY A 289 -15.96 4.95 -8.01
C GLY A 289 -16.78 5.82 -7.09
N GLN A 290 -17.89 5.23 -6.64
CA GLN A 290 -18.76 5.81 -5.63
C GLN A 290 -18.04 5.90 -4.28
N PRO A 291 -18.39 6.89 -3.44
CA PRO A 291 -17.87 6.96 -2.08
C PRO A 291 -18.10 5.65 -1.32
N LEU A 292 -17.17 5.35 -0.42
CA LEU A 292 -17.31 4.20 0.50
C LEU A 292 -18.64 4.27 1.26
N GLU A 293 -19.19 3.10 1.59
CA GLU A 293 -20.42 3.03 2.38
C GLU A 293 -20.25 3.83 3.69
N PRO A 294 -21.23 4.68 4.08
CA PRO A 294 -21.08 5.58 5.22
C PRO A 294 -20.76 4.88 6.54
N GLU A 295 -21.09 3.60 6.69
CA GLU A 295 -20.73 2.84 7.89
C GLU A 295 -19.21 2.66 8.05
N PHE A 296 -18.46 2.55 6.96
CA PHE A 296 -16.99 2.47 6.97
C PHE A 296 -16.31 3.84 7.05
N ALA A 297 -17.06 4.93 6.85
CA ALA A 297 -16.55 6.30 6.95
C ALA A 297 -16.84 6.95 8.31
N LYS A 298 -17.55 6.28 9.22
CA LYS A 298 -17.83 6.79 10.57
C LYS A 298 -16.61 6.65 11.46
N ALA A 299 -16.21 7.75 12.10
CA ALA A 299 -15.22 7.70 13.16
C ALA A 299 -15.69 6.75 14.28
N PRO A 300 -14.79 5.93 14.85
CA PRO A 300 -15.14 5.12 16.01
C PRO A 300 -15.53 6.03 17.18
N VAL A 301 -16.51 5.61 17.97
CA VAL A 301 -16.82 6.26 19.24
C VAL A 301 -15.73 5.86 20.21
N VAL A 302 -14.75 6.74 20.42
CA VAL A 302 -13.71 6.54 21.43
C VAL A 302 -14.29 7.00 22.77
N ALA A 303 -14.36 6.09 23.75
CA ALA A 303 -14.73 6.48 25.11
C ALA A 303 -13.69 7.48 25.66
N PRO A 304 -14.12 8.55 26.33
CA PRO A 304 -13.22 9.61 26.84
C PRO A 304 -12.28 9.13 27.95
#